data_AF-A0A5P1E4N1-F1
#
_entry.id   AF-A0A5P1E4N1-F1
#
_cell.length_a   1.000
_cell.length_b   1.000
_cell.length_c   1.000
_cell.angle_alpha   90.00
_cell.angle_beta   90.00
_cell.angle_gamma   90.00
#
_symmetry.space_group_name_H-M   'P 1'
#
loop_
_entity.id
_entity.type
_entity.pdbx_description
1 polymer ?
#
loop_
_entity_poly.entity_id
_entity_poly.type
_entity_poly.pdbx_seq_one_letter_code
_entity_poly.pdbx_strand_id
1 'polypeptide(L)'
;MCSFEFLAALEVNKEEERGAYRVYKNSSFFRKGEVGDWKEHLSPEMAEKIDRVTREKMSQYAKDVQDLEISKTRCVQMGSRPGPSRARAWPRLGENPYSALNWAPGPDSA
;
A
#
# COMPACT_ATOMS: atom_id res chain seq x y z
N MET A 1 13.17 5.39 10.99
CA MET A 1 13.82 6.72 10.92
C MET A 1 13.49 7.48 9.63
N CYS A 2 12.53 7.04 8.80
CA CYS A 2 12.21 7.69 7.51
C CYS A 2 10.73 8.11 7.44
N SER A 3 10.15 8.58 8.56
CA SER A 3 8.79 9.13 8.53
C SER A 3 8.81 10.53 7.91
N PHE A 4 7.70 10.92 7.26
CA PHE A 4 7.56 12.24 6.64
C PHE A 4 7.82 13.36 7.63
N GLU A 5 7.20 13.30 8.80
CA GLU A 5 7.36 14.29 9.88
C GLU A 5 8.81 14.44 10.32
N PHE A 6 9.52 13.32 10.47
CA PHE A 6 10.92 13.32 10.89
C PHE A 6 11.81 13.99 9.85
N LEU A 7 11.64 13.65 8.57
CA LEU A 7 12.44 14.23 7.49
C LEU A 7 12.10 15.71 7.27
N ALA A 8 10.82 16.09 7.31
CA ALA A 8 10.37 17.48 7.19
C ALA A 8 10.85 18.36 8.36
N ALA A 9 11.07 17.78 9.54
CA ALA A 9 11.53 18.51 10.71
C ALA A 9 13.03 18.85 10.71
N LEU A 10 13.85 18.20 9.87
CA LEU A 10 15.29 18.42 9.81
C LEU A 10 15.64 19.83 9.32
N GLU A 11 16.64 20.46 9.96
CA GLU A 11 17.05 21.83 9.64
C GLU A 11 17.42 21.99 8.16
N VAL A 12 18.19 21.04 7.62
CA VAL A 12 18.60 20.99 6.20
C VAL A 12 17.42 20.98 5.22
N ASN A 13 16.24 20.58 5.67
CA ASN A 13 15.02 20.49 4.88
C ASN A 13 14.09 21.69 5.08
N LYS A 14 14.31 22.49 6.12
CA LYS A 14 13.64 23.78 6.36
C LYS A 14 14.43 24.97 5.83
N GLU A 15 15.74 24.78 5.69
CA GLU A 15 16.67 25.80 5.27
C GLU A 15 16.30 26.41 3.92
N GLU A 16 16.37 27.74 3.88
CA GLU A 16 16.07 28.54 2.70
C GLU A 16 17.28 28.73 1.79
N GLU A 17 18.45 28.24 2.21
CA GLU A 17 19.68 28.38 1.47
C GLU A 17 19.61 27.55 0.19
N ARG A 18 19.80 28.25 -0.94
CA ARG A 18 19.89 27.63 -2.26
C ARG A 18 21.35 27.31 -2.50
N GLY A 19 21.67 26.03 -2.59
CA GLY A 19 22.94 25.61 -3.19
C GLY A 19 23.02 26.16 -4.62
N ALA A 20 24.21 26.58 -5.06
CA ALA A 20 24.44 27.27 -6.33
C ALA A 20 23.89 26.56 -7.59
N TYR A 21 23.55 25.27 -7.48
CA TYR A 21 23.05 24.43 -8.57
C TYR A 21 21.58 24.01 -8.44
N ARG A 22 20.84 24.48 -7.41
CA ARG A 22 19.45 24.08 -7.17
C ARG A 22 18.48 25.19 -7.55
N VAL A 23 17.52 24.85 -8.41
CA VAL A 23 16.42 25.74 -8.82
C VAL A 23 15.43 25.98 -7.66
N TYR A 24 15.24 24.97 -6.80
CA TYR A 24 14.29 24.99 -5.70
C TYR A 24 14.98 24.82 -4.34
N LYS A 25 14.42 25.46 -3.31
CA LYS A 25 14.86 25.33 -1.90
C LYS A 25 14.46 23.94 -1.38
N ASN A 26 15.19 23.42 -0.39
CA ASN A 26 14.86 22.11 0.19
C ASN A 26 13.47 22.10 0.83
N SER A 27 13.07 23.21 1.43
CA SER A 27 11.72 23.40 1.99
C SER A 27 10.60 23.25 0.97
N SER A 28 10.86 23.46 -0.33
CA SER A 28 9.87 23.29 -1.39
C SER A 28 9.48 21.82 -1.63
N PHE A 29 10.31 20.85 -1.22
CA PHE A 29 10.00 19.42 -1.37
C PHE A 29 9.05 18.91 -0.27
N PHE A 30 8.94 19.60 0.86
CA PHE A 30 8.13 19.19 2.02
C PHE A 30 6.87 20.05 2.13
N ARG A 31 5.81 19.70 1.37
CA ARG A 31 4.47 20.33 1.46
C ARG A 31 3.66 19.76 2.65
N LYS A 32 2.41 19.33 2.43
CA LYS A 32 1.57 18.69 3.44
C LYS A 32 1.87 17.20 3.60
N GLY A 33 2.21 16.51 2.50
CA GLY A 33 2.48 15.06 2.53
C GLY A 33 1.26 14.18 2.82
N GLU A 34 0.05 14.72 2.63
CA GLU A 34 -1.21 14.06 3.02
C GLU A 34 -1.91 13.38 1.85
N VAL A 35 -2.54 12.23 2.13
CA VAL A 35 -3.40 11.53 1.17
C VAL A 35 -4.72 12.29 1.03
N GLY A 36 -5.04 12.73 -0.18
CA GLY A 36 -6.29 13.40 -0.49
C GLY A 36 -6.20 14.91 -0.70
N ASP A 37 -5.02 15.52 -0.52
CA ASP A 37 -4.78 16.95 -0.77
C ASP A 37 -5.11 17.37 -2.23
N TRP A 38 -5.10 16.42 -3.17
CA TRP A 38 -5.54 16.67 -4.55
C TRP A 38 -7.01 17.12 -4.65
N LYS A 39 -7.87 16.74 -3.70
CA LYS A 39 -9.29 17.11 -3.67
C LYS A 39 -9.50 18.62 -3.45
N GLU A 40 -8.56 19.28 -2.76
CA GLU A 40 -8.60 20.73 -2.56
C GLU A 40 -8.18 21.50 -3.81
N HIS A 41 -7.41 20.87 -4.71
CA HIS A 41 -6.78 21.53 -5.85
C HIS A 41 -7.43 21.17 -7.20
N LEU A 42 -8.13 20.05 -7.29
CA LEU A 42 -8.79 19.57 -8.50
C LEU A 42 -10.30 19.69 -8.37
N SER A 43 -10.96 20.14 -9.44
CA SER A 43 -12.41 20.03 -9.57
C SER A 43 -12.81 18.56 -9.73
N PRO A 44 -14.04 18.19 -9.34
CA PRO A 44 -14.54 16.83 -9.50
C PRO A 44 -14.43 16.30 -10.93
N GLU A 45 -14.69 17.17 -11.92
CA GLU A 45 -14.59 16.82 -13.34
C GLU A 45 -13.15 16.47 -13.77
N MET A 46 -12.14 17.20 -13.25
CA MET A 46 -10.73 16.91 -13.55
C MET A 46 -10.30 15.59 -12.91
N ALA A 47 -10.74 15.33 -11.67
CA ALA A 47 -10.47 14.08 -10.98
C ALA A 47 -11.07 12.88 -11.74
N GLU A 48 -12.32 12.99 -12.20
CA GLU A 48 -12.98 11.93 -12.98
C GLU A 48 -12.25 11.65 -14.30
N LYS A 49 -11.77 12.70 -14.99
CA LYS A 49 -10.97 12.54 -16.21
C LYS A 49 -9.67 11.77 -15.94
N ILE A 50 -8.97 12.08 -14.86
CA ILE A 50 -7.73 11.39 -14.46
C ILE A 50 -8.02 9.93 -14.10
N ASP A 51 -9.09 9.68 -13.35
CA ASP A 51 -9.52 8.33 -12.98
C ASP A 51 -9.83 7.47 -14.20
N ARG A 52 -10.51 8.04 -15.20
CA ARG A 52 -10.79 7.36 -16.47
C ARG A 52 -9.50 6.99 -17.21
N VAL A 53 -8.59 7.95 -17.38
CA VAL A 53 -7.30 7.70 -18.06
C VAL A 53 -6.49 6.64 -17.32
N THR A 54 -6.49 6.67 -15.98
CA THR A 54 -5.77 5.71 -15.15
C THR A 54 -6.34 4.31 -15.33
N ARG A 55 -7.67 4.15 -15.29
CA ARG A 55 -8.32 2.85 -15.54
C ARG A 55 -8.02 2.33 -16.94
N GLU A 56 -8.10 3.17 -17.97
CA GLU A 56 -7.84 2.75 -19.34
C GLU A 56 -6.38 2.28 -19.52
N LYS A 57 -5.41 3.09 -19.07
CA LYS A 57 -3.98 2.85 -19.30
C LYS A 57 -3.36 1.83 -18.35
N MET A 58 -3.88 1.71 -17.13
CA MET A 58 -3.36 0.79 -16.12
C MET A 58 -4.21 -0.47 -15.91
N SER A 59 -5.29 -0.63 -16.68
CA SER A 59 -6.17 -1.82 -16.65
C SER A 59 -5.42 -3.15 -16.73
N GLN A 60 -4.33 -3.22 -17.51
CA GLN A 60 -3.54 -4.43 -17.65
C GLN A 60 -2.86 -4.86 -16.35
N TYR A 61 -2.47 -3.91 -15.50
CA TYR A 61 -1.81 -4.14 -14.21
C TYR A 61 -2.81 -4.26 -13.04
N ALA A 62 -4.05 -3.82 -13.26
CA ALA A 62 -5.08 -3.74 -12.22
C ALA A 62 -5.80 -5.08 -11.94
N LYS A 63 -5.46 -6.17 -12.64
CA LYS A 63 -6.06 -7.50 -12.38
C LYS A 63 -5.82 -7.97 -10.95
N ASP A 64 -4.65 -7.67 -10.38
CA ASP A 64 -4.31 -8.03 -9.01
C ASP A 64 -5.00 -7.13 -7.96
N VAL A 65 -5.47 -5.94 -8.36
CA VAL A 65 -6.11 -4.96 -7.46
C VAL A 65 -7.60 -5.26 -7.28
N GLN A 66 -8.29 -5.73 -8.34
CA GLN A 66 -9.69 -6.14 -8.24
C GLN A 66 -9.87 -7.40 -7.37
N ASP A 67 -8.88 -8.30 -7.36
CA ASP A 67 -8.89 -9.48 -6.50
C ASP A 67 -8.88 -9.14 -5.00
N LEU A 68 -8.25 -8.02 -4.62
CA LEU A 68 -8.26 -7.54 -3.23
C LEU A 68 -9.62 -6.97 -2.79
N GLU A 69 -10.33 -6.28 -3.68
CA GLU A 69 -11.68 -5.78 -3.39
C GLU A 69 -12.73 -6.90 -3.42
N ILE A 70 -12.62 -7.85 -4.36
CA ILE A 70 -13.46 -9.05 -4.41
C ILE A 70 -13.23 -9.93 -3.17
N SER A 71 -11.98 -10.10 -2.74
CA SER A 71 -11.61 -10.82 -1.50
C SER A 71 -12.20 -10.16 -0.25
N LYS A 72 -12.07 -8.83 -0.12
CA LYS A 72 -12.67 -8.06 0.98
C LYS A 72 -14.19 -8.16 0.98
N THR A 73 -14.84 -8.12 -0.19
CA THR A 73 -16.29 -8.24 -0.34
C THR A 73 -16.78 -9.66 -0.01
N ARG A 74 -16.02 -10.70 -0.36
CA ARG A 74 -16.34 -12.10 -0.08
C ARG A 74 -16.22 -12.46 1.40
N CYS A 75 -15.28 -11.86 2.14
CA CYS A 75 -15.15 -12.06 3.58
C CYS A 75 -16.36 -11.52 4.37
N VAL A 76 -17.05 -10.47 3.89
CA VAL A 76 -18.25 -9.93 4.56
C VAL A 76 -19.47 -10.86 4.40
N GLN A 77 -19.52 -11.66 3.33
CA GLN A 77 -20.64 -12.57 3.07
C GLN A 77 -20.53 -13.94 3.77
N MET A 78 -19.37 -14.30 4.33
CA MET A 78 -19.16 -15.57 5.04
C MET A 78 -19.58 -15.52 6.52
N GLY A 79 -20.62 -14.75 6.85
CA GLY A 79 -21.26 -14.75 8.17
C GLY A 79 -22.22 -15.92 8.42
N SER A 80 -22.36 -16.89 7.51
CA SER A 80 -23.25 -18.06 7.70
C SER A 80 -22.92 -19.20 6.73
N ARG A 81 -21.86 -19.98 6.95
CA ARG A 81 -21.79 -21.36 6.41
C ARG A 81 -21.14 -22.32 7.41
N PRO A 82 -21.66 -23.56 7.57
CA PRO A 82 -21.10 -24.54 8.48
C PRO A 82 -19.73 -24.99 7.96
N GLY A 83 -18.76 -25.05 8.87
CA GLY A 83 -17.37 -25.31 8.53
C GLY A 83 -17.15 -26.70 7.91
N PRO A 84 -16.18 -26.85 7.00
CA PRO A 84 -15.70 -28.17 6.62
C PRO A 84 -14.81 -28.73 7.74
N SER A 85 -15.19 -29.91 8.21
CA SER A 85 -14.40 -30.75 9.11
C SER A 85 -13.00 -30.98 8.51
N ARG A 86 -11.97 -30.55 9.25
CA ARG A 86 -10.52 -30.56 8.92
C ARG A 86 -10.03 -29.40 8.04
N ALA A 87 -10.17 -28.18 8.52
CA ALA A 87 -9.19 -27.14 8.22
C ALA A 87 -8.02 -27.26 9.20
N ARG A 88 -6.78 -27.34 8.70
CA ARG A 88 -5.57 -27.26 9.52
C ARG A 88 -5.60 -25.96 10.32
N ALA A 89 -5.46 -26.06 11.63
CA ALA A 89 -5.49 -24.92 12.53
C ALA A 89 -4.33 -23.96 12.22
N TRP A 90 -4.63 -22.67 12.07
CA TRP A 90 -3.61 -21.62 12.09
C TRP A 90 -3.05 -21.50 13.53
N PRO A 91 -1.74 -21.20 13.70
CA PRO A 91 -1.17 -20.95 15.02
C PRO A 91 -1.90 -19.79 15.71
N ARG A 92 -2.08 -19.87 17.03
CA ARG A 92 -2.71 -18.77 17.79
C ARG A 92 -1.75 -17.57 17.84
N LEU A 93 -2.32 -16.38 17.94
CA LEU A 93 -1.57 -15.12 18.08
C LEU A 93 -0.56 -15.21 19.23
N GLY A 94 0.73 -15.16 18.87
CA GLY A 94 1.86 -15.32 19.78
C GLY A 94 2.83 -16.45 19.38
N GLU A 95 2.40 -17.39 18.52
CA GLU A 95 3.28 -18.45 18.02
C GLU A 95 3.98 -18.04 16.72
N ASN A 96 5.27 -18.35 16.61
CA ASN A 96 6.06 -18.04 15.41
C ASN A 96 5.52 -18.80 14.19
N PRO A 97 5.00 -18.10 13.16
CA PRO A 97 4.41 -18.74 11.97
C PRO A 97 5.44 -19.51 11.12
N TYR A 98 6.74 -19.33 11.35
CA TYR A 98 7.81 -20.06 10.65
C TYR A 98 8.16 -21.41 11.29
N SER A 99 7.61 -21.75 12.44
CA SER A 99 7.86 -23.04 13.08
C SER A 99 7.25 -24.23 12.32
N ALA A 100 6.20 -23.98 11.52
CA ALA A 100 5.53 -24.99 10.68
C ALA A 100 6.22 -25.22 9.32
N LEU A 101 7.26 -24.46 8.97
CA LEU A 101 7.95 -24.57 7.68
C LEU A 101 9.09 -25.61 7.67
N ASN A 102 9.39 -26.24 8.80
CA ASN A 102 10.46 -27.23 8.92
C ASN A 102 9.93 -28.66 9.02
N TRP A 103 9.17 -29.16 8.03
CA TRP A 103 9.24 -30.56 7.58
C TRP A 103 8.38 -30.79 6.33
N ALA A 104 8.97 -30.61 5.15
CA ALA A 104 8.57 -31.37 3.97
C ALA A 104 9.85 -31.72 3.20
N PRO A 105 10.28 -33.00 3.16
CA PRO A 105 11.34 -33.40 2.26
C PRO A 105 10.88 -33.15 0.83
N GLY A 106 11.70 -32.43 0.06
CA GLY A 106 11.42 -32.10 -1.34
C GLY A 106 11.38 -33.35 -2.22
N PRO A 107 10.59 -33.35 -3.31
CA PRO A 107 10.45 -34.51 -4.18
C PRO A 107 11.57 -34.54 -5.21
N ASP A 108 12.80 -34.85 -4.79
CA ASP A 108 13.88 -35.29 -5.69
C ASP A 108 14.85 -36.19 -4.90
N SER A 109 14.45 -37.45 -4.75
CA SER A 109 15.30 -38.57 -4.32
C SER A 109 14.73 -39.86 -4.91
N ALA A 110 14.98 -40.05 -6.21
CA ALA A 110 14.96 -41.33 -6.89
C ALA A 110 16.29 -41.47 -7.64
#